data_AF-A0A7V2GF95-F1
#
_entry.id   AF-A0A7V2GF95-F1
#
_cell.length_a   1.000
_cell.length_b   1.000
_cell.length_c   1.000
_cell.angle_alpha   90.00
_cell.angle_beta   90.00
_cell.angle_gamma   90.00
#
_symmetry.space_group_name_H-M   'P 1'
#
loop_
_entity.id
_entity.type
_entity.pdbx_description
1 polymer ?
#
loop_
_entity_poly.entity_id
_entity_poly.type
_entity_poly.pdbx_seq_one_letter_code
_entity_poly.pdbx_strand_id
1 'polypeptide(L)' 'MINRGRGGEVKLAISSTGPELSNLVDPRFGRCRYYVIVDSKTMSFSAIENTGQHMQ' A
#
# COMPACT_ATOMS: atom_id res chain seq x y z
N MET A 1 -12.03 -25.62 -16.44
CA MET A 1 -10.78 -25.06 -15.88
C MET A 1 -11.17 -24.05 -14.81
N ILE A 2 -11.31 -24.49 -13.55
CA ILE A 2 -11.68 -23.61 -12.44
C ILE A 2 -10.41 -22.95 -11.90
N ASN A 3 -10.26 -21.66 -12.15
CA ASN A 3 -9.24 -20.84 -11.53
C ASN A 3 -9.62 -20.70 -10.05
N ARG A 4 -9.14 -21.61 -9.19
CA ARG A 4 -9.30 -21.46 -7.74
C ARG A 4 -8.55 -20.18 -7.37
N GLY A 5 -9.28 -19.14 -7.00
CA GLY A 5 -8.71 -17.90 -6.47
C GLY A 5 -7.63 -18.26 -5.45
N ARG A 6 -6.44 -17.69 -5.62
CA ARG A 6 -5.27 -18.01 -4.80
C ARG A 6 -5.68 -17.86 -3.33
N GLY A 7 -5.65 -18.95 -2.56
CA GLY A 7 -5.68 -18.93 -1.11
C GLY A 7 -4.38 -18.38 -0.50
N GLY A 8 -3.78 -17.38 -1.16
CA GLY A 8 -2.53 -16.74 -0.78
C GLY A 8 -2.78 -15.54 0.12
N GLU A 9 -1.82 -15.24 0.98
CA GLU A 9 -1.81 -14.01 1.78
C GLU A 9 -1.99 -12.78 0.89
N VAL A 10 -2.98 -11.95 1.21
CA VAL A 10 -3.26 -10.70 0.50
C VAL A 10 -2.55 -9.58 1.24
N LYS A 11 -1.64 -8.90 0.54
CA LYS A 11 -1.03 -7.65 0.99
C LYS A 11 -1.72 -6.48 0.30
N LEU A 12 -2.18 -5.51 1.08
CA LEU A 12 -2.88 -4.32 0.63
C LEU A 12 -1.88 -3.17 0.54
N ALA A 13 -1.77 -2.52 -0.63
CA ALA A 13 -0.98 -1.31 -0.79
C ALA A 13 -1.89 -0.08 -0.78
N ILE A 14 -1.63 0.86 0.13
CA ILE A 14 -2.46 2.05 0.35
C ILE A 14 -1.60 3.29 0.09
N SER A 15 -2.05 4.18 -0.79
CA SER A 15 -1.40 5.48 -0.99
C SER A 15 -1.61 6.37 0.24
N SER A 16 -0.54 6.90 0.83
CA SER A 16 -0.59 7.65 2.08
C SER A 16 0.20 8.96 2.01
N THR A 17 -0.27 9.96 2.75
CA THR A 17 0.44 11.23 2.93
C THR A 17 1.63 11.10 3.91
N GLY A 18 1.74 9.99 4.64
CA GLY A 18 2.79 9.72 5.62
C GLY A 18 2.99 8.22 5.91
N PRO A 19 3.96 7.85 6.77
CA PRO A 19 4.33 6.46 6.99
C PRO A 19 3.42 5.70 7.96
N GLU A 20 2.54 6.39 8.69
CA GLU A 20 1.69 5.78 9.72
C GLU A 20 0.31 5.41 9.18
N LEU A 21 -0.31 4.37 9.75
CA LEU A 21 -1.67 3.94 9.39
C LEU A 21 -2.75 5.00 9.71
N SER A 22 -2.44 5.94 10.61
CA SER A 22 -3.31 7.08 10.96
C SER A 22 -3.17 8.26 10.00
N ASN A 23 -2.19 8.25 9.08
CA ASN A 23 -2.07 9.29 8.08
C ASN A 23 -3.18 9.17 7.03
N LEU A 24 -3.47 10.30 6.37
CA LEU A 24 -4.53 10.36 5.38
C LEU A 24 -4.14 9.59 4.12
N VAL A 25 -5.14 9.02 3.45
CA VAL A 25 -4.97 8.44 2.12
C VAL A 25 -4.62 9.56 1.14
N ASP A 26 -3.52 9.41 0.39
CA ASP A 26 -3.20 10.35 -0.69
C ASP A 26 -4.03 9.99 -1.92
N PRO A 27 -4.88 10.89 -2.45
CA PRO A 27 -5.69 10.61 -3.63
C PRO A 27 -4.86 10.41 -4.91
N ARG A 28 -3.60 10.88 -4.92
CA ARG A 28 -2.70 10.79 -6.08
C ARG A 28 -1.89 9.50 -6.00
N PHE A 29 -2.52 8.35 -6.28
CA PHE A 29 -1.87 7.05 -6.09
C PHE A 29 -0.42 6.98 -6.65
N GLY A 30 -0.21 7.30 -7.94
CA GLY A 30 1.13 7.21 -8.56
C GLY A 30 2.18 8.20 -8.03
N ARG A 31 1.75 9.26 -7.33
CA ARG A 31 2.62 10.34 -6.79
C ARG A 31 2.41 10.55 -5.29
N CYS A 32 1.86 9.55 -4.60
CA CYS A 32 1.73 9.61 -3.16
C CYS A 32 3.12 9.66 -2.53
N ARG A 33 3.22 10.20 -1.31
CA ARG A 33 4.51 10.28 -0.63
C ARG A 33 4.98 8.92 -0.14
N TYR A 34 4.06 8.09 0.34
CA TYR A 34 4.32 6.74 0.84
C TYR A 34 3.29 5.74 0.32
N TYR A 35 3.71 4.48 0.20
CA TYR A 35 2.81 3.34 0.16
C TYR A 35 2.86 2.61 1.50
N VAL A 36 1.73 2.49 2.18
CA VAL A 36 1.58 1.65 3.37
C VAL A 36 1.14 0.26 2.91
N ILE A 37 1.94 -0.75 3.21
CA ILE A 37 1.69 -2.16 2.89
C ILE A 37 1.15 -2.84 4.13
N VAL A 38 -0.06 -3.40 4.06
CA VAL A 38 -0.73 -4.07 5.19
C VAL A 38 -0.96 -5.53 4.85
N ASP A 39 -0.61 -6.43 5.76
CA ASP A 39 -1.01 -7.83 5.68
C ASP A 39 -2.45 -7.99 6.16
N SER A 40 -3.33 -8.51 5.31
CA SER A 40 -4.77 -8.65 5.62
C SER A 40 -5.09 -9.68 6.71
N LYS A 41 -4.17 -10.58 7.06
CA LYS A 41 -4.37 -11.59 8.11
C LYS A 41 -3.78 -11.14 9.44
N THR A 42 -2.55 -10.61 9.42
CA THR A 42 -1.84 -10.24 10.66
C THR A 42 -2.08 -8.80 11.07
N MET A 43 -2.63 -7.97 10.17
CA MET A 43 -2.73 -6.51 10.32
C MET A 43 -1.37 -5.83 10.55
N SER A 44 -0.26 -6.54 10.31
CA SER A 44 1.07 -5.95 10.32
C SER A 44 1.22 -5.01 9.14
N PHE A 45 1.88 -3.87 9.35
CA PHE A 45 2.10 -2.90 8.28
C PHE A 45 3.56 -2.45 8.19
N SER A 46 3.94 -2.00 6.99
CA SER A 46 5.20 -1.29 6.74
C SER A 46 4.95 -0.15 5.76
N ALA A 47 5.75 0.91 5.83
CA ALA A 47 5.68 2.03 4.90
C ALA A 47 6.90 2.06 3.98
N ILE A 48 6.65 2.35 2.71
CA ILE A 48 7.67 2.49 1.66
C ILE A 48 7.57 3.90 1.11
N GLU A 49 8.65 4.69 1.18
CA GLU A 49 8.70 6.01 0.56
C GLU A 49 8.68 5.90 -0.96
N ASN A 50 7.84 6.70 -1.62
CA ASN A 50 7.82 6.82 -3.06
C ASN A 50 8.86 7.85 -3.51
N THR A 51 10.11 7.40 -3.69
CA THR A 51 11.20 8.24 -4.21
C THR A 51 10.92 8.77 -5.61
N GLY A 52 10.03 8.11 -6.36
CA GLY A 52 9.57 8.53 -7.68
C GLY A 52 8.52 9.64 -7.68
N GLN A 53 8.03 10.09 -6.53
CA GLN A 53 6.94 11.08 -6.45
C GLN A 53 7.25 12.42 -7.15
N HIS A 54 8.53 12.75 -7.35
CA HIS A 54 9.01 13.98 -7.98
C HIS A 54 9.53 13.78 -9.41
N MET A 55 9.51 12.56 -9.96
CA MET A 55 9.95 12.34 -11.33
C MET A 55 8.90 12.94 -12.29
N GLN A 56 9.26 14.06 -12.92
CA GLN A 56 8.51 14.75 -13.99
C GLN A 56 8.92 14.23 -15.36
#